data_AF-A0A0F7N988-F1
#
_entry.id   AF-A0A0F7N988-F1
#
_cell.length_a   1.000
_cell.length_b   1.000
_cell.length_c   1.000
_cell.angle_alpha   90.00
_cell.angle_beta   90.00
_cell.angle_gamma   90.00
#
_symmetry.space_group_name_H-M   'P 1'
#
loop_
_entity.id
_entity.type
_entity.pdbx_description
1 polymer ?
#
loop_
_entity_poly.entity_id
_entity_poly.type
_entity_poly.pdbx_seq_one_letter_code
_entity_poly.pdbx_strand_id
1 'polypeptide(L)'
;MRKKTRLIGAAMVGAVLLPLGASTAFAGPESAGAPAEATRDCSAPLPDDPTAATKQFLTLVGTLDDRGLTQAEIDAKLAADNCLDRVDSGGGVDTRDPDDEITLSRPEIYKVSGKNRYVARAAWKWTKIPKEVKGYDGFGLSFSKKVAPVSHVLRYRGKFMDWKTKTQAKASNSYGSGFIFNEGPRGGTGDLADMQGRIGEMGITFKAAKKGCSRHQVFSAYGHTWNSTDVTGMTIGADSFGFAWSSSSNRWDQASRASSEVKVCRS
;
A
#
# COMPACT_ATOMS: atom_id res chain seq x y z
N MET A 1 -11.47 -18.95 -31.44
CA MET A 1 -12.43 -20.07 -31.24
C MET A 1 -13.21 -19.83 -29.96
N ARG A 2 -14.52 -19.56 -30.07
CA ARG A 2 -15.42 -19.28 -28.93
C ARG A 2 -15.90 -20.61 -28.34
N LYS A 3 -15.63 -20.88 -27.06
CA LYS A 3 -16.30 -21.94 -26.31
C LYS A 3 -17.34 -21.31 -25.39
N LYS A 4 -18.61 -21.52 -25.72
CA LYS A 4 -19.77 -21.27 -24.86
C LYS A 4 -19.87 -22.43 -23.87
N THR A 5 -19.88 -22.14 -22.57
CA THR A 5 -20.23 -23.14 -21.55
C THR A 5 -21.51 -22.70 -20.87
N ARG A 6 -22.50 -23.60 -20.88
CA ARG A 6 -23.87 -23.41 -20.40
C ARG A 6 -23.94 -23.50 -18.87
N LEU A 7 -24.85 -22.71 -18.29
CA LEU A 7 -25.38 -22.86 -16.93
C LEU A 7 -26.25 -24.12 -16.79
N ILE A 8 -26.09 -24.81 -15.67
CA ILE A 8 -27.04 -25.72 -14.99
C ILE A 8 -26.74 -25.43 -13.50
N GLY A 9 -27.64 -25.03 -12.58
CA GLY A 9 -29.06 -25.26 -12.45
C GLY A 9 -29.29 -26.30 -11.34
N ALA A 10 -29.49 -25.89 -10.08
CA ALA A 10 -30.29 -26.61 -9.08
C ALA A 10 -30.38 -25.80 -7.77
N ALA A 11 -31.60 -25.38 -7.44
CA ALA A 11 -32.00 -24.89 -6.13
C ALA A 11 -32.31 -26.09 -5.22
N MET A 12 -31.91 -26.01 -3.95
CA MET A 12 -32.43 -26.86 -2.88
C MET A 12 -32.81 -25.96 -1.71
N VAL A 13 -34.11 -25.84 -1.49
CA VAL A 13 -34.73 -25.21 -0.32
C VAL A 13 -34.77 -26.27 0.77
N GLY A 14 -33.96 -26.11 1.80
CA GLY A 14 -34.00 -26.92 3.02
C GLY A 14 -34.35 -26.04 4.21
N ALA A 15 -35.62 -26.03 4.59
CA ALA A 15 -36.07 -25.46 5.85
C ALA A 15 -35.66 -26.40 6.99
N VAL A 16 -34.89 -25.91 7.96
CA VAL A 16 -34.60 -26.62 9.21
C VAL A 16 -35.07 -25.77 10.39
N LEU A 17 -35.87 -26.43 11.22
CA LEU A 17 -36.53 -25.95 12.43
C LEU A 17 -35.53 -25.54 13.53
N LEU A 18 -35.95 -24.51 14.26
CA LEU A 18 -35.34 -23.94 15.46
C LEU A 18 -35.34 -24.91 16.66
N PRO A 19 -34.34 -24.83 17.54
CA PRO A 19 -34.55 -24.94 18.97
C PRO A 19 -34.47 -23.57 19.66
N LEU A 20 -35.55 -23.22 20.35
CA LEU A 20 -35.62 -22.17 21.36
C LEU A 20 -34.70 -22.55 22.54
N GLY A 21 -33.52 -21.94 22.58
CA GLY A 21 -32.56 -22.07 23.68
C GLY A 21 -32.69 -20.92 24.68
N ALA A 22 -32.83 -21.29 25.95
CA ALA A 22 -33.02 -20.41 27.10
C ALA A 22 -32.00 -19.27 27.21
N SER A 23 -32.49 -18.06 27.48
CA SER A 23 -31.70 -16.87 27.77
C SER A 23 -31.15 -16.94 29.19
N THR A 24 -29.89 -17.35 29.34
CA THR A 24 -29.11 -17.05 30.55
C THR A 24 -28.56 -15.63 30.42
N ALA A 25 -29.06 -14.73 31.26
CA ALA A 25 -28.55 -13.38 31.40
C ALA A 25 -27.15 -13.43 32.03
N PHE A 26 -26.11 -13.51 31.19
CA PHE A 26 -24.75 -13.23 31.63
C PHE A 26 -24.63 -11.73 31.85
N ALA A 27 -24.45 -11.34 33.11
CA ALA A 27 -23.95 -10.02 33.48
C ALA A 27 -22.63 -9.80 32.72
N GLY A 28 -22.68 -8.91 31.72
CA GLY A 28 -21.51 -8.60 30.91
C GLY A 28 -20.41 -8.00 31.80
N PRO A 29 -19.13 -8.33 31.55
CA PRO A 29 -18.04 -7.70 32.25
C PRO A 29 -18.14 -6.19 32.02
N GLU A 30 -18.13 -5.43 33.11
CA GLU A 30 -17.94 -3.98 33.10
C GLU A 30 -16.79 -3.66 32.14
N SER A 31 -17.12 -2.90 31.10
CA SER A 31 -16.15 -2.38 30.14
C SER A 31 -15.22 -1.43 30.89
N ALA A 32 -14.16 -1.98 31.49
CA ALA A 32 -13.05 -1.22 32.01
C ALA A 32 -12.61 -0.24 30.91
N GLY A 33 -12.80 1.05 31.18
CA GLY A 33 -12.46 2.12 30.24
C GLY A 33 -11.05 1.89 29.73
N ALA A 34 -10.90 1.83 28.40
CA ALA A 34 -9.60 1.62 27.79
C ALA A 34 -8.62 2.66 28.37
N PRO A 35 -7.46 2.23 28.90
CA PRO A 35 -6.50 3.16 29.48
C PRO A 35 -6.18 4.24 28.45
N ALA A 36 -6.23 5.50 28.87
CA ALA A 36 -5.83 6.60 28.03
C ALA A 36 -4.40 6.33 27.52
N GLU A 37 -4.24 6.31 26.20
CA GLU A 37 -2.97 6.02 25.54
C GLU A 37 -2.01 7.16 25.91
N ALA A 38 -1.06 6.89 26.82
CA ALA A 38 -0.10 7.89 27.28
C ALA A 38 0.67 8.44 26.08
N THR A 39 0.70 9.77 25.95
CA THR A 39 1.50 10.44 24.92
C THR A 39 2.98 10.15 25.20
N ARG A 40 3.62 9.42 24.29
CA ARG A 40 5.07 9.19 24.33
C ARG A 40 5.79 10.44 23.82
N ASP A 41 6.79 10.91 24.55
CA ASP A 41 7.65 12.00 24.10
C ASP A 41 8.71 11.46 23.16
N CYS A 42 8.51 11.64 21.86
CA CYS A 42 9.48 11.26 20.83
C CYS A 42 10.40 12.43 20.48
N SER A 43 11.65 12.14 20.12
CA SER A 43 12.68 13.15 19.87
C SER A 43 12.42 14.03 18.64
N ALA A 44 11.71 13.50 17.64
CA ALA A 44 11.40 14.16 16.37
C ALA A 44 10.03 13.68 15.82
N PRO A 45 8.90 14.08 16.43
CA PRO A 45 7.58 13.67 15.96
C PRO A 45 7.33 14.11 14.51
N LEU A 46 6.49 13.36 13.78
CA LEU A 46 6.07 13.77 12.44
C LEU A 46 5.31 15.12 12.48
N PRO A 47 5.44 15.95 11.44
CA PRO A 47 4.67 17.17 11.26
C PRO A 47 3.16 16.95 11.35
N ASP A 48 2.43 17.99 11.75
CA ASP A 48 0.97 17.92 11.78
C ASP A 48 0.34 17.95 10.38
N ASP A 49 0.97 18.65 9.43
CA ASP A 49 0.56 18.64 8.02
C ASP A 49 0.66 17.21 7.46
N PRO A 50 -0.45 16.61 7.01
CA PRO A 50 -0.47 15.23 6.54
C PRO A 50 0.48 14.97 5.38
N THR A 51 0.66 15.92 4.46
CA THR A 51 1.52 15.74 3.28
C THR A 51 3.00 15.76 3.67
N ALA A 52 3.40 16.73 4.49
CA ALA A 52 4.74 16.80 5.06
C ALA A 52 5.05 15.57 5.92
N ALA A 53 4.09 15.11 6.74
CA ALA A 53 4.20 13.89 7.52
C ALA A 53 4.44 12.66 6.65
N THR A 54 3.64 12.44 5.59
CA THR A 54 3.84 11.31 4.67
C THR A 54 5.20 11.40 3.98
N LYS A 55 5.60 12.58 3.49
CA LYS A 55 6.91 12.79 2.86
C LYS A 55 8.06 12.48 3.81
N GLN A 56 8.02 13.00 5.03
CA GLN A 56 9.06 12.79 6.03
C GLN A 56 9.15 11.32 6.43
N PHE A 57 8.01 10.66 6.65
CA PHE A 57 7.98 9.22 6.93
C PHE A 57 8.64 8.41 5.82
N LEU A 58 8.27 8.63 4.55
CA LEU A 58 8.89 7.93 3.43
C LEU A 58 10.40 8.23 3.34
N THR A 59 10.81 9.50 3.49
CA THR A 59 12.23 9.89 3.54
C THR A 59 13.00 9.18 4.63
N LEU A 60 12.45 9.08 5.84
CA LEU A 60 13.08 8.37 6.95
C LEU A 60 13.23 6.89 6.62
N VAL A 61 12.15 6.20 6.23
CA VAL A 61 12.20 4.77 5.91
C VAL A 61 13.20 4.50 4.80
N GLY A 62 13.14 5.24 3.68
CA GLY A 62 14.08 5.07 2.58
C GLY A 62 15.53 5.35 2.96
N THR A 63 15.80 6.30 3.88
CA THR A 63 17.16 6.57 4.37
C THR A 63 17.69 5.44 5.24
N LEU A 64 16.82 4.82 6.05
CA LEU A 64 17.21 3.70 6.91
C LEU A 64 17.41 2.42 6.09
N ASP A 65 16.56 2.19 5.09
CA ASP A 65 16.71 1.10 4.12
C ASP A 65 18.00 1.25 3.28
N ASP A 66 18.30 2.45 2.79
CA ASP A 66 19.55 2.75 2.06
C ASP A 66 20.81 2.52 2.92
N ARG A 67 20.68 2.57 4.25
CA ARG A 67 21.75 2.25 5.21
C ARG A 67 21.86 0.75 5.52
N GLY A 68 20.99 -0.07 4.94
CA GLY A 68 20.97 -1.52 5.13
C GLY A 68 20.37 -1.97 6.46
N LEU A 69 19.57 -1.13 7.13
CA LEU A 69 18.89 -1.55 8.35
C LEU A 69 17.84 -2.60 8.01
N THR A 70 17.71 -3.58 8.89
CA THR A 70 16.62 -4.55 8.85
C THR A 70 15.30 -3.87 9.17
N GLN A 71 14.19 -4.48 8.74
CA GLN A 71 12.86 -3.95 9.01
C GLN A 71 12.58 -3.75 10.51
N ALA A 72 13.03 -4.67 11.37
CA ALA A 72 12.87 -4.54 12.81
C ALA A 72 13.63 -3.34 13.39
N GLU A 73 14.83 -3.04 12.87
CA GLU A 73 15.61 -1.86 13.27
C GLU A 73 14.96 -0.56 12.77
N ILE A 74 14.39 -0.57 11.56
CA ILE A 74 13.60 0.55 11.03
C ILE A 74 12.40 0.81 11.96
N ASP A 75 11.63 -0.23 12.28
CA ASP A 75 10.44 -0.12 13.13
C ASP A 75 10.78 0.40 14.52
N ALA A 76 11.83 -0.13 15.15
CA ALA A 76 12.31 0.32 16.45
C ALA A 76 12.72 1.80 16.43
N LYS A 77 13.42 2.22 15.38
CA LYS A 77 13.87 3.61 15.25
C LYS A 77 12.71 4.59 15.03
N LEU A 78 11.74 4.24 14.18
CA LEU A 78 10.55 5.05 13.94
C LEU A 78 9.68 5.16 15.21
N ALA A 79 9.57 4.10 15.99
CA ALA A 79 8.82 4.11 17.25
C ALA A 79 9.48 5.01 18.30
N ALA A 80 10.81 4.94 18.43
CA ALA A 80 11.58 5.73 19.39
C ALA A 80 11.67 7.22 19.00
N ASP A 81 12.01 7.51 17.73
CA ASP A 81 12.34 8.87 17.31
C ASP A 81 11.10 9.64 16.81
N ASN A 82 10.14 8.95 16.20
CA ASN A 82 9.08 9.61 15.43
C ASN A 82 7.65 9.31 15.90
N CYS A 83 7.48 8.57 17.01
CA CYS A 83 6.18 8.19 17.55
C CYS A 83 5.35 7.40 16.52
N LEU A 84 6.01 6.51 15.77
CA LEU A 84 5.38 5.66 14.76
C LEU A 84 5.50 4.20 15.16
N ASP A 85 4.40 3.64 15.65
CA ASP A 85 4.35 2.23 16.01
C ASP A 85 3.86 1.42 14.80
N ARG A 86 4.59 0.38 14.41
CA ARG A 86 4.12 -0.57 13.41
C ARG A 86 2.91 -1.34 13.97
N VAL A 87 1.82 -1.39 13.20
CA VAL A 87 0.55 -2.00 13.63
C VAL A 87 0.10 -3.16 12.75
N ASP A 88 0.75 -3.39 11.61
CA ASP A 88 0.70 -4.69 10.96
C ASP A 88 1.62 -5.67 11.67
N SER A 89 1.25 -6.95 11.67
CA SER A 89 1.97 -8.04 12.35
C SER A 89 3.39 -8.31 11.82
N GLY A 90 3.98 -7.38 11.05
CA GLY A 90 5.24 -7.53 10.35
C GLY A 90 5.16 -8.57 9.23
N GLY A 91 5.90 -8.33 8.17
CA GLY A 91 6.21 -9.38 7.19
C GLY A 91 7.05 -8.83 6.08
N GLY A 92 8.09 -9.59 5.80
CA GLY A 92 9.20 -9.18 4.97
C GLY A 92 8.85 -8.97 3.50
N VAL A 93 9.90 -8.76 2.74
CA VAL A 93 9.88 -8.66 1.29
C VAL A 93 9.15 -9.88 0.73
N ASP A 94 8.08 -9.63 -0.03
CA ASP A 94 7.32 -10.69 -0.67
C ASP A 94 8.12 -11.16 -1.88
N THR A 95 8.92 -12.22 -1.69
CA THR A 95 9.59 -12.91 -2.78
C THR A 95 8.54 -13.71 -3.54
N ARG A 96 7.84 -13.06 -4.48
CA ARG A 96 7.42 -13.77 -5.68
C ARG A 96 8.62 -13.97 -6.61
N ASP A 97 8.41 -14.88 -7.56
CA ASP A 97 9.37 -15.61 -8.39
C ASP A 97 10.77 -14.96 -8.52
N PRO A 98 11.90 -15.67 -8.30
CA PRO A 98 13.23 -15.12 -8.63
C PRO A 98 13.36 -14.64 -10.09
N ASP A 99 12.47 -15.09 -10.97
CA ASP A 99 12.36 -14.60 -12.36
C ASP A 99 11.52 -13.32 -12.51
N ASP A 100 10.88 -12.82 -11.45
CA ASP A 100 10.13 -11.56 -11.47
C ASP A 100 11.10 -10.38 -11.67
N GLU A 101 10.82 -9.56 -12.68
CA GLU A 101 11.64 -8.39 -13.02
C GLU A 101 11.54 -7.28 -11.94
N ILE A 102 10.49 -7.31 -11.12
CA ILE A 102 10.26 -6.38 -10.03
C ILE A 102 10.00 -7.11 -8.70
N THR A 103 10.56 -6.57 -7.63
CA THR A 103 10.19 -6.90 -6.26
C THR A 103 9.20 -5.86 -5.76
N LEU A 104 8.04 -6.31 -5.26
CA LEU A 104 7.10 -5.47 -4.54
C LEU A 104 7.18 -5.79 -3.06
N SER A 105 7.35 -4.75 -2.23
CA SER A 105 7.26 -4.94 -0.79
C SER A 105 5.82 -5.30 -0.43
N ARG A 106 5.67 -6.17 0.58
CA ARG A 106 4.38 -6.29 1.23
C ARG A 106 4.03 -4.94 1.87
N PRO A 107 2.79 -4.46 1.76
CA PRO A 107 2.44 -3.18 2.37
C PRO A 107 2.53 -3.22 3.89
N GLU A 108 2.92 -2.09 4.46
CA GLU A 108 3.18 -1.89 5.89
C GLU A 108 2.26 -0.80 6.43
N ILE A 109 1.89 -0.88 7.71
CA ILE A 109 1.00 0.11 8.32
C ILE A 109 1.58 0.56 9.67
N TYR A 110 1.74 1.87 9.82
CA TYR A 110 2.17 2.52 11.06
C TYR A 110 1.04 3.36 11.64
N LYS A 111 0.93 3.41 12.96
CA LYS A 111 0.06 4.31 13.71
C LYS A 111 0.90 5.44 14.29
N VAL A 112 0.40 6.67 14.16
CA VAL A 112 1.00 7.83 14.84
C VAL A 112 0.53 7.83 16.29
N SER A 113 1.46 7.75 17.24
CA SER A 113 1.17 7.69 18.68
C SER A 113 0.30 8.88 19.13
N GLY A 114 -0.68 8.61 19.99
CA GLY A 114 -1.64 9.60 20.48
C GLY A 114 -2.60 10.17 19.42
N LYS A 115 -2.57 9.69 18.16
CA LYS A 115 -3.43 10.18 17.08
C LYS A 115 -4.19 9.02 16.42
N ASN A 116 -5.45 9.27 16.05
CA ASN A 116 -6.23 8.38 15.16
C ASN A 116 -5.80 8.62 13.69
N ARG A 117 -4.51 8.44 13.41
CA ARG A 117 -3.87 8.66 12.11
C ARG A 117 -2.89 7.53 11.83
N TYR A 118 -2.94 7.02 10.61
CA TYR A 118 -2.17 5.88 10.16
C TYR A 118 -1.43 6.24 8.89
N VAL A 119 -0.32 5.56 8.62
CA VAL A 119 0.43 5.68 7.36
C VAL A 119 0.63 4.28 6.80
N ALA A 120 0.07 4.04 5.61
CA ALA A 120 0.33 2.83 4.84
C ALA A 120 1.47 3.08 3.85
N ARG A 121 2.34 2.10 3.65
CA ARG A 121 3.47 2.17 2.71
C ARG A 121 3.57 0.90 1.88
N ALA A 122 3.98 1.03 0.62
CA ALA A 122 4.66 -0.06 -0.08
C ALA A 122 5.77 0.50 -0.95
N ALA A 123 6.74 -0.35 -1.28
CA ALA A 123 7.87 -0.04 -2.12
C ALA A 123 7.98 -1.03 -3.27
N TRP A 124 8.72 -0.64 -4.30
CA TRP A 124 9.10 -1.50 -5.40
C TRP A 124 10.58 -1.32 -5.73
N LYS A 125 11.16 -2.35 -6.34
CA LYS A 125 12.53 -2.33 -6.85
C LYS A 125 12.63 -3.28 -8.02
N TRP A 126 13.12 -2.78 -9.15
CA TRP A 126 13.46 -3.63 -10.27
C TRP A 126 14.72 -4.44 -9.96
N THR A 127 14.61 -5.77 -10.06
CA THR A 127 15.72 -6.73 -9.92
C THR A 127 16.52 -6.78 -11.22
N LYS A 128 15.82 -6.69 -12.35
CA LYS A 128 16.34 -6.66 -13.71
C LYS A 128 15.62 -5.57 -14.49
N ILE A 129 16.36 -4.63 -15.05
CA ILE A 129 15.78 -3.59 -15.92
C ILE A 129 15.33 -4.25 -17.23
N PRO A 130 14.08 -4.03 -17.69
CA PRO A 130 13.61 -4.59 -18.95
C PRO A 130 14.39 -3.93 -20.10
N LYS A 131 14.48 -4.60 -21.26
CA LYS A 131 15.09 -3.98 -22.44
C LYS A 131 14.33 -2.73 -22.89
N GLU A 132 13.02 -2.75 -22.68
CA GLU A 132 12.09 -1.70 -23.08
C GLU A 132 11.76 -0.82 -21.88
N VAL A 133 12.55 0.23 -21.67
CA VAL A 133 12.43 1.16 -20.53
C VAL A 133 11.64 2.44 -20.85
N LYS A 134 11.06 2.52 -22.05
CA LYS A 134 10.37 3.72 -22.54
C LYS A 134 8.87 3.56 -22.39
N GLY A 135 8.30 4.17 -21.36
CA GLY A 135 6.86 4.31 -21.22
C GLY A 135 6.45 4.96 -19.91
N TYR A 136 5.18 4.76 -19.56
CA TYR A 136 4.62 5.20 -18.29
C TYR A 136 4.47 4.04 -17.33
N ASP A 137 4.71 4.34 -16.08
CA ASP A 137 4.53 3.44 -14.98
C ASP A 137 3.42 3.91 -14.08
N GLY A 138 2.79 2.93 -13.47
CA GLY A 138 1.73 3.10 -12.50
C GLY A 138 2.12 2.42 -11.21
N PHE A 139 1.96 3.12 -10.09
CA PHE A 139 2.02 2.47 -8.78
C PHE A 139 0.86 2.94 -7.93
N GLY A 140 0.30 2.02 -7.15
CA GLY A 140 -0.84 2.34 -6.31
C GLY A 140 -0.98 1.45 -5.10
N LEU A 141 -1.76 1.97 -4.16
CA LEU A 141 -2.17 1.28 -2.95
C LEU A 141 -3.69 1.21 -2.88
N SER A 142 -4.22 0.07 -2.47
CA SER A 142 -5.64 -0.12 -2.16
C SER A 142 -5.85 -0.73 -0.78
N PHE A 143 -7.03 -0.55 -0.21
CA PHE A 143 -7.44 -1.00 1.11
C PHE A 143 -8.61 -1.97 1.02
N SER A 144 -8.66 -2.97 1.89
CA SER A 144 -9.80 -3.92 1.97
C SER A 144 -11.12 -3.27 2.38
N LYS A 145 -11.05 -2.12 3.07
CA LYS A 145 -12.20 -1.35 3.52
C LYS A 145 -11.96 0.13 3.30
N LYS A 146 -13.06 0.87 3.21
CA LYS A 146 -13.03 2.32 3.06
C LYS A 146 -12.24 2.96 4.20
N VAL A 147 -11.32 3.83 3.83
CA VAL A 147 -10.58 4.74 4.70
C VAL A 147 -10.95 6.18 4.35
N ALA A 148 -10.48 7.13 5.14
CA ALA A 148 -10.43 8.54 4.76
C ALA A 148 -8.96 8.88 4.47
N PRO A 149 -8.50 8.80 3.20
CA PRO A 149 -7.17 9.26 2.83
C PRO A 149 -7.06 10.76 3.13
N VAL A 150 -5.92 11.15 3.71
CA VAL A 150 -5.63 12.54 4.07
C VAL A 150 -4.46 13.08 3.24
N SER A 151 -3.52 12.21 2.88
CA SER A 151 -2.39 12.53 2.01
C SER A 151 -1.94 11.28 1.25
N HIS A 152 -1.37 11.48 0.07
CA HIS A 152 -0.68 10.46 -0.71
C HIS A 152 0.61 11.03 -1.29
N VAL A 153 1.68 10.26 -1.24
CA VAL A 153 2.99 10.65 -1.75
C VAL A 153 3.62 9.48 -2.47
N LEU A 154 4.15 9.73 -3.67
CA LEU A 154 5.03 8.82 -4.39
C LEU A 154 6.44 9.39 -4.36
N ARG A 155 7.43 8.57 -4.01
CA ARG A 155 8.85 8.85 -4.20
C ARG A 155 9.46 7.80 -5.11
N TYR A 156 10.30 8.19 -6.06
CA TYR A 156 10.96 7.25 -6.96
C TYR A 156 12.28 7.81 -7.49
N ARG A 157 13.22 6.92 -7.86
CA ARG A 157 14.49 7.29 -8.49
C ARG A 157 15.05 6.15 -9.35
N GLY A 158 15.94 6.54 -10.26
CA GLY A 158 16.91 5.65 -10.89
C GLY A 158 18.06 5.30 -9.97
N LYS A 159 18.97 4.46 -10.44
CA LYS A 159 20.17 4.03 -9.69
C LYS A 159 21.09 5.21 -9.36
N PHE A 160 21.24 6.16 -10.27
CA PHE A 160 22.17 7.28 -10.15
C PHE A 160 21.45 8.64 -10.12
N MET A 161 20.18 8.64 -9.70
CA MET A 161 19.33 9.82 -9.72
C MET A 161 18.88 10.22 -8.31
N ASP A 162 18.63 11.51 -8.16
CA ASP A 162 17.96 12.02 -6.97
C ASP A 162 16.50 11.53 -6.90
N TRP A 163 16.00 11.43 -5.67
CA TRP A 163 14.61 11.14 -5.39
C TRP A 163 13.68 12.20 -6.01
N LYS A 164 12.81 11.76 -6.91
CA LYS A 164 11.64 12.52 -7.36
C LYS A 164 10.48 12.27 -6.41
N THR A 165 9.65 13.30 -6.20
CA THR A 165 8.48 13.21 -5.34
C THR A 165 7.25 13.74 -6.07
N LYS A 166 6.14 13.00 -6.01
CA LYS A 166 4.81 13.44 -6.44
C LYS A 166 3.84 13.41 -5.28
N THR A 167 2.94 14.38 -5.24
CA THR A 167 1.88 14.51 -4.22
C THR A 167 0.48 14.57 -4.80
N GLN A 168 0.36 14.62 -6.13
CA GLN A 168 -0.91 14.61 -6.83
C GLN A 168 -1.13 13.23 -7.45
N ALA A 169 -1.96 12.42 -6.81
CA ALA A 169 -2.38 11.13 -7.34
C ALA A 169 -3.19 11.32 -8.63
N LYS A 170 -3.01 10.39 -9.57
CA LYS A 170 -3.82 10.34 -10.79
C LYS A 170 -5.23 9.82 -10.51
N ALA A 171 -5.35 8.89 -9.57
CA ALA A 171 -6.62 8.37 -9.07
C ALA A 171 -6.57 8.28 -7.55
N SER A 172 -7.66 8.69 -6.89
CA SER A 172 -7.79 8.61 -5.44
C SER A 172 -9.26 8.47 -5.08
N ASN A 173 -9.58 7.55 -4.16
CA ASN A 173 -10.93 7.39 -3.61
C ASN A 173 -10.84 6.81 -2.19
N SER A 174 -11.99 6.46 -1.58
CA SER A 174 -12.01 5.91 -0.22
C SER A 174 -11.31 4.57 -0.04
N TYR A 175 -10.92 3.89 -1.13
CA TYR A 175 -10.21 2.62 -1.08
C TYR A 175 -8.72 2.75 -1.38
N GLY A 176 -8.18 3.94 -1.67
CA GLY A 176 -6.75 4.05 -1.95
C GLY A 176 -6.37 5.19 -2.87
N SER A 177 -5.16 5.13 -3.42
CA SER A 177 -4.65 6.11 -4.37
C SER A 177 -3.63 5.47 -5.31
N GLY A 178 -3.42 6.07 -6.47
CA GLY A 178 -2.43 5.63 -7.45
C GLY A 178 -1.86 6.79 -8.27
N PHE A 179 -0.63 6.61 -8.72
CA PHE A 179 0.14 7.59 -9.47
C PHE A 179 0.59 7.02 -10.80
N ILE A 180 0.48 7.84 -11.84
CA ILE A 180 1.15 7.58 -13.13
C ILE A 180 2.39 8.47 -13.19
N PHE A 181 3.52 7.89 -13.59
CA PHE A 181 4.77 8.62 -13.77
C PHE A 181 5.47 8.12 -15.05
N ASN A 182 6.27 9.00 -15.66
CA ASN A 182 7.02 8.65 -16.86
C ASN A 182 8.42 8.23 -16.43
N GLU A 183 8.85 7.05 -16.88
CA GLU A 183 10.14 6.47 -16.54
C GLU A 183 11.27 6.81 -17.49
N GLY A 184 10.96 7.49 -18.61
CA GLY A 184 11.80 7.65 -19.79
C GLY A 184 13.31 7.64 -19.49
N PRO A 185 14.08 6.79 -20.19
CA PRO A 185 15.46 6.51 -19.83
C PRO A 185 16.27 7.78 -19.78
N ARG A 186 17.12 7.92 -18.76
CA ARG A 186 18.05 9.04 -18.67
C ARG A 186 19.47 8.53 -18.91
N GLY A 187 19.84 8.44 -20.18
CA GLY A 187 21.18 8.05 -20.64
C GLY A 187 21.44 6.55 -20.59
N GLY A 188 22.46 6.12 -21.36
CA GLY A 188 22.92 4.73 -21.46
C GLY A 188 22.15 3.85 -22.45
N THR A 189 22.78 2.75 -22.87
CA THR A 189 22.19 1.63 -23.61
C THR A 189 22.50 0.32 -22.86
N GLY A 190 21.58 -0.64 -22.85
CA GLY A 190 21.77 -1.91 -22.14
C GLY A 190 21.80 -1.72 -20.62
N ASP A 191 22.74 -2.36 -19.92
CA ASP A 191 22.85 -2.34 -18.45
C ASP A 191 23.18 -0.95 -17.85
N LEU A 192 23.54 0.01 -18.71
CA LEU A 192 23.77 1.41 -18.34
C LEU A 192 22.52 2.28 -18.47
N ALA A 193 21.43 1.75 -19.04
CA ALA A 193 20.16 2.47 -19.09
C ALA A 193 19.61 2.65 -17.67
N ASP A 194 19.57 3.90 -17.20
CA ASP A 194 18.94 4.22 -15.93
C ASP A 194 17.48 4.61 -16.15
N MET A 195 16.61 3.88 -15.47
CA MET A 195 15.17 4.03 -15.53
C MET A 195 14.73 4.83 -14.31
N GLN A 196 13.98 5.91 -14.51
CA GLN A 196 13.76 6.90 -13.45
C GLN A 196 12.99 6.33 -12.26
N GLY A 197 12.21 5.26 -12.44
CA GLY A 197 11.48 4.56 -11.38
C GLY A 197 12.04 3.18 -11.09
N ARG A 198 13.35 2.94 -11.29
CA ARG A 198 14.00 1.69 -10.89
C ARG A 198 13.68 1.27 -9.45
N ILE A 199 13.64 2.23 -8.54
CA ILE A 199 13.24 2.03 -7.14
C ILE A 199 12.21 3.10 -6.80
N GLY A 200 11.21 2.74 -6.01
CA GLY A 200 10.38 3.74 -5.39
C GLY A 200 9.48 3.22 -4.31
N GLU A 201 8.68 4.14 -3.77
CA GLU A 201 7.78 3.89 -2.67
C GLU A 201 6.59 4.85 -2.72
N MET A 202 5.48 4.39 -2.17
CA MET A 202 4.28 5.18 -2.00
C MET A 202 3.81 5.09 -0.56
N GLY A 203 3.38 6.23 -0.04
CA GLY A 203 2.76 6.37 1.27
C GLY A 203 1.37 6.96 1.14
N ILE A 204 0.42 6.45 1.92
CA ILE A 204 -0.89 7.08 2.15
C ILE A 204 -1.04 7.31 3.64
N THR A 205 -1.18 8.57 4.05
CA THR A 205 -1.68 8.89 5.40
C THR A 205 -3.20 8.87 5.40
N PHE A 206 -3.81 8.13 6.31
CA PHE A 206 -5.26 7.92 6.36
C PHE A 206 -5.80 7.87 7.78
N LYS A 207 -7.14 7.93 7.89
CA LYS A 207 -7.91 7.65 9.10
C LYS A 207 -8.96 6.58 8.80
N ALA A 208 -9.52 5.94 9.84
CA ALA A 208 -10.73 5.14 9.65
C ALA A 208 -11.87 6.01 9.08
N ALA A 209 -12.62 5.47 8.11
CA ALA A 209 -13.69 6.19 7.44
C ALA A 209 -14.88 6.51 8.38
N LYS A 210 -15.12 5.67 9.38
CA LYS A 210 -16.21 5.78 10.35
C LYS A 210 -15.68 5.70 11.78
N LYS A 211 -16.48 6.16 12.75
CA LYS A 211 -16.21 5.95 14.18
C LYS A 211 -16.20 4.46 14.52
N GLY A 212 -15.46 4.11 15.56
CA GLY A 212 -15.21 2.72 15.97
C GLY A 212 -13.95 2.15 15.32
N CYS A 213 -13.83 0.83 15.39
CA CYS A 213 -12.66 0.13 14.86
C CYS A 213 -13.08 -0.87 13.77
N SER A 214 -12.28 -0.95 12.72
CA SER A 214 -12.40 -1.96 11.67
C SER A 214 -11.05 -2.59 11.37
N ARG A 215 -11.09 -3.83 10.90
CA ARG A 215 -9.94 -4.57 10.42
C ARG A 215 -9.70 -4.27 8.93
N HIS A 216 -8.48 -3.86 8.58
CA HIS A 216 -8.05 -3.46 7.23
C HIS A 216 -6.83 -4.26 6.78
N GLN A 217 -6.74 -4.50 5.47
CA GLN A 217 -5.53 -4.91 4.78
C GLN A 217 -5.19 -3.88 3.71
N VAL A 218 -3.93 -3.84 3.30
CA VAL A 218 -3.42 -2.97 2.24
C VAL A 218 -2.78 -3.81 1.16
N PHE A 219 -2.95 -3.42 -0.09
CA PHE A 219 -2.41 -4.07 -1.29
C PHE A 219 -1.67 -3.03 -2.10
N SER A 220 -0.60 -3.44 -2.78
CA SER A 220 0.05 -2.60 -3.78
C SER A 220 -0.03 -3.25 -5.15
N ALA A 221 0.03 -2.42 -6.18
CA ALA A 221 0.17 -2.86 -7.55
C ALA A 221 1.13 -1.94 -8.31
N TYR A 222 1.93 -2.54 -9.17
CA TYR A 222 2.83 -1.89 -10.09
C TYR A 222 2.46 -2.27 -11.51
N GLY A 223 2.52 -1.30 -12.43
CA GLY A 223 2.23 -1.50 -13.84
C GLY A 223 3.25 -0.75 -14.67
N HIS A 224 3.75 -1.40 -15.71
CA HIS A 224 4.73 -0.85 -16.65
C HIS A 224 4.20 -0.93 -18.07
N THR A 225 4.58 0.05 -18.88
CA THR A 225 4.24 0.09 -20.31
C THR A 225 5.46 0.41 -21.13
N TRP A 226 5.43 -0.04 -22.40
CA TRP A 226 6.45 0.34 -23.36
C TRP A 226 5.90 0.52 -24.77
N ASN A 227 6.76 1.00 -25.68
CA ASN A 227 6.42 1.26 -27.08
C ASN A 227 5.21 2.19 -27.23
N SER A 228 4.13 1.72 -27.86
CA SER A 228 2.92 2.47 -28.16
C SER A 228 1.83 2.34 -27.07
N THR A 229 2.16 1.75 -25.93
CA THR A 229 1.20 1.54 -24.84
C THR A 229 1.44 2.53 -23.71
N ASP A 230 0.35 3.07 -23.18
CA ASP A 230 0.35 4.03 -22.08
C ASP A 230 -0.60 3.55 -20.98
N VAL A 231 -0.32 3.98 -19.75
CA VAL A 231 -1.27 3.93 -18.64
C VAL A 231 -2.25 5.10 -18.81
N THR A 232 -3.51 4.80 -19.09
CA THR A 232 -4.55 5.81 -19.34
C THR A 232 -5.43 6.11 -18.13
N GLY A 233 -5.47 5.18 -17.17
CA GLY A 233 -6.28 5.31 -15.98
C GLY A 233 -5.99 4.24 -14.93
N MET A 234 -6.67 4.35 -13.80
CA MET A 234 -6.55 3.42 -12.67
C MET A 234 -7.92 3.19 -12.05
N THR A 235 -8.20 1.94 -11.67
CA THR A 235 -9.38 1.55 -10.91
C THR A 235 -8.95 1.10 -9.51
N ILE A 236 -9.64 1.59 -8.48
CA ILE A 236 -9.29 1.34 -7.08
C ILE A 236 -10.56 0.87 -6.37
N GLY A 237 -10.55 -0.38 -5.90
CA GLY A 237 -11.68 -1.01 -5.22
C GLY A 237 -11.28 -1.62 -3.88
N ALA A 238 -12.25 -2.27 -3.22
CA ALA A 238 -11.95 -3.12 -2.07
C ALA A 238 -11.02 -4.24 -2.54
N ASP A 239 -9.88 -4.40 -1.86
CA ASP A 239 -8.90 -5.46 -2.12
C ASP A 239 -8.37 -5.52 -3.56
N SER A 240 -8.52 -4.43 -4.33
CA SER A 240 -8.26 -4.46 -5.77
C SER A 240 -7.69 -3.14 -6.26
N PHE A 241 -6.73 -3.26 -7.17
CA PHE A 241 -6.14 -2.16 -7.92
C PHE A 241 -5.99 -2.63 -9.36
N GLY A 242 -6.39 -1.80 -10.32
CA GLY A 242 -6.28 -2.11 -11.73
C GLY A 242 -5.74 -0.92 -12.52
N PHE A 243 -5.03 -1.23 -13.60
CA PHE A 243 -4.55 -0.25 -14.56
C PHE A 243 -5.38 -0.33 -15.84
N ALA A 244 -5.71 0.83 -16.39
CA ALA A 244 -6.29 0.94 -17.73
C ALA A 244 -5.18 1.31 -18.72
N TRP A 245 -5.17 0.64 -19.86
CA TRP A 245 -4.10 0.70 -20.84
C TRP A 245 -4.64 1.14 -22.20
N SER A 246 -3.86 1.89 -22.97
CA SER A 246 -4.24 2.27 -24.34
C SER A 246 -4.24 1.08 -25.31
N SER A 247 -3.48 0.01 -25.02
CA SER A 247 -3.37 -1.21 -25.83
C SER A 247 -3.24 -2.45 -24.95
N SER A 248 -3.49 -3.64 -25.53
CA SER A 248 -3.26 -4.95 -24.89
C SER A 248 -1.89 -5.57 -25.10
N SER A 249 -1.08 -5.00 -25.98
CA SER A 249 0.34 -5.31 -26.14
C SER A 249 1.19 -4.38 -25.27
N ASN A 250 2.49 -4.68 -25.16
CA ASN A 250 3.51 -3.83 -24.55
C ASN A 250 3.18 -3.27 -23.14
N ARG A 251 2.64 -4.14 -22.30
CA ARG A 251 2.32 -3.85 -20.90
C ARG A 251 2.56 -5.07 -20.04
N TRP A 252 2.86 -4.84 -18.77
CA TRP A 252 2.80 -5.85 -17.73
C TRP A 252 2.42 -5.18 -16.41
N ASP A 253 1.83 -5.95 -15.50
CA ASP A 253 1.48 -5.51 -14.15
C ASP A 253 1.62 -6.65 -13.15
N GLN A 254 1.90 -6.27 -11.90
CA GLN A 254 2.05 -7.19 -10.77
C GLN A 254 1.44 -6.56 -9.53
N ALA A 255 0.85 -7.41 -8.69
CA ALA A 255 0.30 -7.01 -7.40
C ALA A 255 1.05 -7.74 -6.26
N SER A 256 1.25 -7.03 -5.16
CA SER A 256 1.80 -7.61 -3.93
C SER A 256 0.80 -8.57 -3.29
N ARG A 257 1.26 -9.41 -2.34
CA ARG A 257 0.36 -9.92 -1.32
C ARG A 257 -0.18 -8.78 -0.46
N ALA A 258 -1.32 -9.04 0.17
CA ALA A 258 -1.90 -8.16 1.17
C ALA A 258 -0.95 -8.00 2.37
N SER A 259 -1.02 -6.85 3.04
CA SER A 259 -0.54 -6.73 4.42
C SER A 259 -1.28 -7.73 5.32
N SER A 260 -0.74 -7.98 6.51
CA SER A 260 -1.56 -8.57 7.55
C SER A 260 -2.71 -7.64 7.94
N GLU A 261 -3.72 -8.23 8.55
CA GLU A 261 -4.91 -7.51 8.96
C GLU A 261 -4.63 -6.63 10.19
N VAL A 262 -5.01 -5.35 10.10
CA VAL A 262 -4.75 -4.33 11.13
C VAL A 262 -6.03 -3.71 11.63
N LYS A 263 -6.14 -3.55 12.95
CA LYS A 263 -7.23 -2.82 13.59
C LYS A 263 -6.98 -1.31 13.49
N VAL A 264 -7.79 -0.62 12.70
CA VAL A 264 -7.77 0.84 12.51
C VAL A 264 -8.97 1.43 13.24
N CYS A 265 -8.75 2.43 14.08
CA CYS A 265 -9.77 3.02 14.94
C CYS A 265 -9.94 4.52 14.70
N ARG A 266 -11.14 5.03 15.01
CA ARG A 266 -11.46 6.45 15.11
C ARG A 266 -12.46 6.68 16.24
N SER A 267 -12.15 7.65 17.11
CA SER A 267 -13.06 8.16 18.15
C SER A 267 -14.20 9.01 17.58
#